data_AF-A0A2M7GCV5-F1
#
_entry.id   AF-A0A2M7GCV5-F1
#
_cell.length_a   1.000
_cell.length_b   1.000
_cell.length_c   1.000
_cell.angle_alpha   90.00
_cell.angle_beta   90.00
_cell.angle_gamma   90.00
#
_symmetry.space_group_name_H-M   'P 1'
#
loop_
_entity.id
_entity.type
_entity.pdbx_description
1 polymer ?
#
loop_
_entity_poly.entity_id
_entity_poly.type
_entity_poly.pdbx_seq_one_letter_code
_entity_poly.pdbx_strand_id
1 'polypeptide(L)'
;MLAVLIAGLIEHQVRQKIAHNKKLLKGLMPENRDNPYPTAEKLLKAFQDYTIVLLRHSNGREEILYPKLRPVQQQILHMLAIPSIRPNPP
;
A
#
# COMPACT_ATOMS: atom_id res chain seq x y z
N MET A 1 12.93 6.98 -16.28
CA MET A 1 13.45 7.79 -15.15
C MET A 1 12.41 8.00 -14.04
N LEU A 2 11.18 8.43 -14.34
CA LEU A 2 10.15 8.73 -13.32
C LEU A 2 9.84 7.55 -12.37
N ALA A 3 9.69 6.33 -12.89
CA ALA A 3 9.39 5.17 -12.05
C ALA A 3 10.47 4.89 -10.98
N VAL A 4 11.75 5.05 -11.34
CA VAL A 4 12.88 4.86 -10.41
C VAL A 4 12.92 5.96 -9.35
N LEU A 5 12.61 7.20 -9.74
CA LEU A 5 12.47 8.30 -8.79
C LEU A 5 11.36 8.02 -7.78
N ILE A 6 10.18 7.60 -8.26
CA ILE A 6 9.04 7.25 -7.39
C ILE A 6 9.43 6.11 -6.45
N ALA A 7 10.07 5.06 -6.95
CA ALA A 7 10.56 3.95 -6.12
C ALA A 7 11.53 4.44 -5.03
N GLY A 8 12.49 5.29 -5.39
CA GLY A 8 13.43 5.89 -4.43
C GLY A 8 12.73 6.75 -3.37
N LEU A 9 11.73 7.53 -3.76
CA LEU A 9 10.94 8.36 -2.83
C LEU A 9 10.11 7.50 -1.85
N ILE A 10 9.49 6.43 -2.35
CA ILE A 10 8.74 5.47 -1.52
C ILE A 10 9.67 4.83 -0.49
N GLU A 11 10.84 4.34 -0.91
CA GLU A 11 11.84 3.77 0.01
C GLU A 11 12.28 4.78 1.06
N HIS A 12 12.63 5.99 0.61
CA HIS A 12 13.12 7.04 1.48
C HIS A 12 12.10 7.40 2.57
N GLN A 13 10.85 7.67 2.20
CA GLN A 13 9.81 8.03 3.17
C GLN A 13 9.54 6.90 4.17
N VAL A 14 9.40 5.66 3.70
CA VAL A 14 9.11 4.53 4.58
C VAL A 14 10.26 4.29 5.56
N ARG A 15 11.52 4.31 5.07
CA ARG A 15 12.69 4.15 5.95
C ARG A 15 12.84 5.30 6.93
N GLN A 16 12.57 6.54 6.51
CA GLN A 16 12.59 7.70 7.40
C GLN A 16 11.55 7.58 8.51
N LYS A 17 10.32 7.14 8.19
CA LYS A 17 9.26 6.91 9.19
C LYS A 17 9.58 5.75 10.12
N ILE A 18 10.18 4.67 9.63
CA ILE A 18 10.65 3.56 10.46
C ILE A 18 11.72 4.06 11.45
N ALA A 19 12.71 4.82 10.97
CA ALA A 19 13.77 5.37 11.81
C ALA A 19 13.22 6.32 12.89
N HIS A 20 12.23 7.15 12.54
CA HIS A 20 11.62 8.10 13.47
C HIS A 20 10.71 7.42 14.52
N ASN A 21 9.88 6.47 14.10
CA ASN A 21 8.85 5.87 14.97
C ASN A 21 9.29 4.56 15.62
N LYS A 22 10.42 3.98 15.21
CA LYS A 22 10.88 2.61 15.56
C LYS A 22 9.83 1.51 15.33
N LYS A 23 8.82 1.79 14.49
CA LYS A 23 7.74 0.85 14.14
C LYS A 23 8.06 0.20 12.79
N LEU A 24 8.36 -1.09 12.83
CA LEU A 24 8.62 -1.91 11.66
C LEU A 24 7.31 -2.31 10.96
N LEU A 25 7.38 -2.51 9.64
CA LEU A 25 6.27 -3.06 8.86
C LEU A 25 6.10 -4.53 9.18
N LYS A 26 4.94 -4.89 9.74
CA LYS A 26 4.59 -6.29 10.02
C LYS A 26 3.92 -6.94 8.81
N GLY A 27 4.25 -8.21 8.55
CA GLY A 27 3.65 -8.98 7.45
C GLY A 27 4.16 -8.61 6.05
N LEU A 28 5.27 -7.88 5.96
CA LEU A 28 5.93 -7.59 4.68
C LEU A 28 6.79 -8.78 4.19
N MET A 29 7.30 -9.59 5.12
CA MET A 29 8.05 -10.81 4.82
C MET A 29 7.26 -12.04 5.28
N PRO A 30 7.48 -13.22 4.66
CA PRO A 30 6.94 -14.47 5.17
C PRO A 30 7.33 -14.68 6.64
N GLU A 31 6.47 -15.40 7.37
CA GLU A 31 6.70 -15.78 8.78
C GLU A 31 6.87 -14.58 9.74
N ASN A 32 6.25 -13.43 9.44
CA ASN A 32 6.33 -12.21 10.27
C ASN A 32 7.76 -11.72 10.53
N ARG A 33 8.71 -12.03 9.64
CA ARG A 33 10.07 -11.51 9.78
C ARG A 33 10.07 -9.99 9.66
N ASP A 34 10.71 -9.36 10.64
CA ASP A 34 10.93 -7.93 10.65
C ASP A 34 11.91 -7.53 9.54
N ASN A 35 11.56 -6.49 8.77
CA ASN A 35 12.45 -5.91 7.77
C ASN A 35 12.74 -4.44 8.12
N PRO A 36 13.93 -4.12 8.66
CA PRO A 36 14.31 -2.75 9.01
C PRO A 36 14.52 -1.85 7.78
N TYR A 37 14.76 -2.43 6.60
CA TYR A 37 15.05 -1.70 5.37
C TYR A 37 14.19 -2.23 4.21
N PRO A 38 12.89 -1.89 4.17
CA PRO A 38 12.03 -2.24 3.05
C PRO A 38 12.51 -1.59 1.76
N THR A 39 12.40 -2.34 0.66
CA THR A 39 12.62 -1.85 -0.70
C THR A 39 11.29 -1.54 -1.37
N ALA A 40 11.27 -0.64 -2.35
CA ALA A 40 10.07 -0.29 -3.10
C ALA A 40 9.45 -1.52 -3.75
N GLU A 41 10.27 -2.43 -4.27
CA GLU A 41 9.81 -3.70 -4.83
C GLU A 41 8.97 -4.49 -3.81
N LYS A 42 9.47 -4.68 -2.57
CA LYS A 42 8.73 -5.41 -1.53
C LYS A 42 7.45 -4.69 -1.11
N LEU A 43 7.51 -3.36 -1.01
CA LEU A 43 6.37 -2.52 -0.67
C LEU A 43 5.27 -2.62 -1.73
N LEU A 44 5.63 -2.53 -3.01
CA LEU A 44 4.70 -2.65 -4.14
C LEU A 44 4.18 -4.07 -4.30
N LYS A 45 5.03 -5.08 -4.05
CA LYS A 45 4.63 -6.50 -4.07
C LYS A 45 3.54 -6.82 -3.05
N ALA A 46 3.46 -6.09 -1.93
CA ALA A 46 2.35 -6.21 -0.98
C ALA A 46 0.98 -5.84 -1.59
N PHE A 47 0.95 -5.15 -2.74
CA PHE A 47 -0.24 -4.79 -3.49
C PHE A 47 -0.41 -5.60 -4.79
N GLN A 48 0.45 -6.57 -5.09
CA GLN A 48 0.42 -7.32 -6.36
C GLN A 48 -0.96 -7.97 -6.63
N ASP A 49 -1.65 -8.41 -5.57
CA ASP A 49 -2.94 -9.10 -5.63
C ASP A 49 -4.11 -8.15 -5.31
N TYR A 50 -3.86 -6.84 -5.21
CA TYR A 50 -4.92 -5.87 -4.95
C TYR A 50 -5.63 -5.50 -6.26
N THR A 51 -6.88 -5.93 -6.41
CA THR A 51 -7.68 -5.70 -7.60
C THR A 51 -8.78 -4.68 -7.32
N ILE A 52 -8.98 -3.73 -8.24
CA ILE A 52 -10.10 -2.78 -8.20
C ILE A 52 -11.21 -3.34 -9.09
N VAL A 53 -12.46 -3.31 -8.63
CA VAL A 53 -13.59 -3.84 -9.40
C VAL A 53 -14.36 -2.67 -10.01
N LEU A 54 -14.56 -2.69 -11.32
CA LEU A 54 -15.44 -1.76 -12.03
C LEU A 54 -16.79 -2.45 -12.26
N LEU A 55 -17.83 -1.98 -11.59
CA LEU A 55 -19.20 -2.41 -11.82
C LEU A 55 -19.84 -1.53 -12.89
N ARG A 56 -20.42 -2.17 -13.90
CA ARG A 56 -21.24 -1.48 -14.90
C ARG A 56 -22.70 -1.85 -14.69
N HIS A 57 -23.49 -0.87 -14.29
CA HIS A 57 -24.93 -1.01 -14.07
C HIS A 57 -25.67 -0.99 -15.42
N SER A 58 -26.86 -1.61 -15.45
CA SER A 58 -27.71 -1.68 -16.66
C SER A 58 -28.17 -0.30 -17.17
N ASN A 59 -28.19 0.70 -16.28
CA ASN A 59 -28.48 2.10 -16.61
C ASN A 59 -27.25 2.86 -17.21
N GLY A 60 -26.15 2.16 -17.48
CA GLY A 60 -24.93 2.73 -18.05
C GLY A 60 -24.02 3.43 -17.03
N ARG A 61 -24.38 3.47 -15.74
CA ARG A 61 -23.51 4.01 -14.69
C ARG A 61 -22.38 3.04 -14.38
N GLU A 62 -21.19 3.58 -14.16
CA GLU A 62 -20.03 2.84 -13.70
C GLU A 62 -19.73 3.18 -12.25
N GLU A 63 -19.42 2.17 -11.46
CA GLU A 63 -19.08 2.29 -10.05
C GLU A 63 -17.78 1.54 -9.79
N ILE A 64 -16.82 2.22 -9.16
CA ILE A 64 -15.54 1.62 -8.79
C ILE A 64 -15.66 1.14 -7.35
N LEU A 65 -15.48 -0.16 -7.13
CA LEU A 65 -15.35 -0.75 -5.80
C LEU A 65 -13.88 -0.91 -5.45
N TYR A 66 -13.51 -0.35 -4.30
CA TYR A 66 -12.20 -0.53 -3.68
C TYR A 66 -12.30 -1.59 -2.58
N PRO A 67 -11.73 -2.80 -2.75
CA PRO A 67 -11.76 -3.81 -1.71
C PRO A 67 -11.05 -3.36 -0.44
N LYS A 68 -11.41 -3.99 0.68
CA LYS A 68 -10.77 -3.70 1.97
C LYS A 68 -9.27 -4.02 1.91
N LEU A 69 -8.46 -3.03 2.23
CA LEU A 69 -7.00 -3.19 2.31
C LEU A 69 -6.60 -4.16 3.42
N ARG A 70 -5.61 -5.02 3.14
CA ARG A 70 -4.97 -5.88 4.14
C ARG A 70 -4.20 -5.06 5.18
N PRO A 71 -3.96 -5.57 6.40
CA PRO A 71 -3.26 -4.83 7.45
C PRO A 71 -1.88 -4.28 7.03
N VAL A 72 -1.10 -5.03 6.25
CA VAL A 72 0.20 -4.58 5.73
C VAL A 72 0.06 -3.45 4.72
N GLN A 73 -0.97 -3.50 3.86
CA GLN A 73 -1.24 -2.45 2.86
C GLN A 73 -1.66 -1.15 3.55
N GLN A 74 -2.52 -1.23 4.58
CA GLN A 74 -2.91 -0.08 5.39
C GLN A 74 -1.70 0.55 6.10
N GLN A 75 -0.80 -0.27 6.67
CA GLN A 75 0.43 0.21 7.30
C GLN A 75 1.33 0.95 6.29
N ILE A 76 1.49 0.41 5.08
CA ILE A 76 2.30 1.04 4.03
C ILE A 76 1.71 2.40 3.64
N LEU A 77 0.39 2.49 3.40
CA LEU A 77 -0.26 3.76 3.08
C LEU A 77 -0.13 4.79 4.21
N HIS A 78 -0.29 4.35 5.46
CA HIS A 78 -0.11 5.20 6.63
C HIS A 78 1.33 5.72 6.75
N MET A 79 2.34 4.89 6.48
CA MET A 79 3.75 5.32 6.47
C MET A 79 4.03 6.34 5.36
N LEU A 80 3.40 6.18 4.19
CA LEU A 80 3.50 7.12 3.07
C LEU A 80 2.65 8.38 3.26
N ALA A 81 1.92 8.51 4.38
CA ALA A 81 0.95 9.58 4.63
C ALA A 81 -0.08 9.75 3.50
N ILE A 82 -0.39 8.65 2.79
CA ILE A 82 -1.42 8.62 1.76
C ILE A 82 -2.76 8.43 2.49
N PRO A 83 -3.75 9.32 2.30
CA PRO A 83 -5.06 9.16 2.92
C PRO A 83 -5.62 7.81 2.51
N SER A 84 -6.12 7.04 3.49
CA SER A 84 -6.75 5.76 3.22
C SER A 84 -7.86 5.98 2.20
N ILE A 85 -7.75 5.33 1.04
CA ILE A 85 -8.85 5.23 0.10
C ILE A 85 -9.99 4.60 0.91
N ARG A 86 -11.10 5.34 1.05
CA ARG A 86 -12.24 4.83 1.80
C ARG A 86 -12.73 3.60 1.03
N PRO A 87 -12.77 2.40 1.64
CA PRO A 87 -13.53 1.32 1.04
C PRO A 87 -14.98 1.81 0.90
N ASN A 88 -15.65 1.41 -0.17
CA ASN A 88 -17.04 1.82 -0.40
C ASN A 88 -17.87 1.53 0.87
N PRO A 89 -18.82 2.40 1.24
CA PRO A 89 -19.75 2.11 2.31
C PRO A 89 -20.50 0.80 2.03
N PRO A 90 -20.94 0.09 3.09
CA PRO A 90 -21.71 -1.15 2.95
C PRO A 90 -23.00 -0.96 2.15
#